data_AF-A0A349JV02-F1
#
_entry.id   AF-A0A349JV02-F1
#
_cell.length_a   1.000
_cell.length_b   1.000
_cell.length_c   1.000
_cell.angle_alpha   90.00
_cell.angle_beta   90.00
_cell.angle_gamma   90.00
#
_symmetry.space_group_name_H-M   'P 1'
#
loop_
_entity.id
_entity.type
_entity.pdbx_description
1 polymer ?
#
loop_
_entity_poly.entity_id
_entity_poly.type
_entity_poly.pdbx_seq_one_letter_code
_entity_poly.pdbx_strand_id
1 'polypeptide(L)'
;MAEAARYYAENKARGEVTVVVSPRSPAEGMAEGRESVDEVAARALARALVDEGLNLSRAAREVSSRLGIAKNAAYEIVHSLEGDSEEELG
;
A
#
# COMPACT_ATOMS: atom_id res chain seq x y z
N MET A 1 -1.24 5.71 15.94
CA MET A 1 -0.83 5.53 17.36
C MET A 1 -1.56 6.45 18.33
N ALA A 2 -1.78 7.73 18.01
CA ALA A 2 -2.40 8.69 18.94
C ALA A 2 -3.82 8.29 19.41
N GLU A 3 -4.61 7.66 18.54
CA GLU A 3 -5.98 7.24 18.84
C GLU A 3 -6.03 6.08 19.84
N ALA A 4 -5.23 5.02 19.60
CA ALA A 4 -5.10 3.90 20.53
C ALA A 4 -4.58 4.35 21.92
N ALA A 5 -3.64 5.30 21.94
CA ALA A 5 -3.12 5.86 23.18
C ALA A 5 -4.20 6.60 23.99
N ARG A 6 -5.08 7.36 23.33
CA ARG A 6 -6.22 8.03 23.99
C ARG A 6 -7.23 7.02 24.53
N TYR A 7 -7.58 6.02 23.73
CA TYR A 7 -8.56 5.01 24.13
C TYR A 7 -8.16 4.23 25.39
N TYR A 8 -6.90 3.78 25.46
CA TYR A 8 -6.39 3.02 26.61
C TYR A 8 -6.01 3.89 27.82
N ALA A 9 -5.91 5.20 27.67
CA ALA A 9 -5.75 6.12 28.80
C ALA A 9 -7.00 6.10 29.70
N GLU A 10 -8.18 5.99 29.09
CA GLU A 10 -9.47 5.95 29.79
C GLU A 10 -9.95 4.52 30.05
N ASN A 11 -9.54 3.55 29.21
CA ASN A 11 -9.98 2.16 29.29
C ASN A 11 -8.78 1.23 29.51
N LYS A 12 -8.46 0.92 30.77
CA LYS A 12 -7.33 0.05 31.09
C LYS A 12 -7.47 -1.31 30.39
N ALA A 13 -6.45 -1.70 29.60
CA ALA A 13 -6.42 -2.99 28.93
C ALA A 13 -6.54 -4.14 29.94
N ARG A 14 -7.32 -5.17 29.60
CA ARG A 14 -7.49 -6.38 30.41
C ARG A 14 -6.75 -7.52 29.71
N GLY A 15 -5.72 -8.07 30.36
CA GLY A 15 -4.90 -9.14 29.80
C GLY A 15 -3.71 -8.63 28.98
N GLU A 16 -3.22 -9.46 28.06
CA GLU A 16 -2.05 -9.17 27.21
C GLU A 16 -2.43 -8.34 25.98
N VAL A 17 -1.59 -7.37 25.62
CA VAL A 17 -1.75 -6.53 24.42
C VAL A 17 -0.53 -6.70 23.53
N THR A 18 -0.74 -7.18 22.31
CA THR A 18 0.30 -7.29 21.29
C THR A 18 0.15 -6.16 20.28
N VAL A 19 1.18 -5.33 20.15
CA VAL A 19 1.23 -4.24 19.17
C VAL A 19 2.17 -4.64 18.05
N VAL A 20 1.64 -4.76 16.83
CA VAL A 20 2.45 -4.97 15.63
C VAL A 20 2.69 -3.61 14.97
N VAL A 21 3.95 -3.26 14.80
CA VAL A 21 4.35 -2.00 14.16
C VAL A 21 5.15 -2.35 12.92
N SER A 22 4.68 -1.88 11.76
CA SER A 22 5.48 -1.92 10.54
C SER A 22 6.52 -0.80 10.58
N PRO A 23 7.76 -1.04 10.13
CA PRO A 23 8.71 0.04 9.94
C PRO A 23 8.10 1.07 8.98
N ARG A 24 8.34 2.36 9.23
CA ARG A 24 8.08 3.37 8.21
C ARG A 24 8.91 2.98 6.98
N SER A 25 8.26 2.90 5.83
CA SER A 25 8.98 2.71 4.58
C SER A 25 9.97 3.89 4.43
N PRO A 26 11.20 3.68 3.93
CA PRO A 26 12.15 4.77 3.71
C PRO A 26 11.58 5.93 2.86
N ALA A 27 10.54 5.67 2.07
CA ALA A 27 9.78 6.65 1.31
C ALA A 27 9.00 7.65 2.19
N GLU A 28 8.55 7.26 3.39
CA GLU A 28 7.68 8.09 4.24
C GLU A 28 8.45 9.19 5.00
N GLY A 29 9.79 9.22 4.90
CA GLY A 29 10.63 10.25 5.52
C GLY A 29 11.07 11.38 4.58
N MET A 30 10.87 11.24 3.26
CA MET A 30 11.46 12.17 2.28
C MET A 30 10.52 12.58 1.12
N ALA A 31 9.27 12.08 1.08
CA ALA A 31 8.40 12.25 -0.08
C ALA A 31 7.02 12.85 0.27
N GLU A 32 6.99 14.05 0.85
CA GLU A 32 5.88 14.95 0.51
C GLU A 32 6.14 15.43 -0.93
N GLY A 33 5.63 14.67 -1.92
CA GLY A 33 5.49 15.16 -3.30
C GLY A 33 6.43 14.60 -4.38
N ARG A 34 7.22 13.53 -4.12
CA ARG A 34 7.94 12.82 -5.20
C ARG A 34 7.71 11.33 -5.13
N GLU A 35 6.78 10.87 -5.95
CA GLU A 35 6.65 9.46 -6.32
C GLU A 35 7.99 8.99 -6.90
N SER A 36 8.49 7.85 -6.43
CA SER A 36 9.75 7.30 -6.96
C SER A 36 9.54 6.82 -8.40
N VAL A 37 10.59 6.86 -9.24
CA VAL A 37 10.51 6.34 -10.62
C VAL A 37 10.04 4.88 -10.63
N ASP A 38 10.44 4.11 -9.62
CA ASP A 38 10.05 2.70 -9.47
C ASP A 38 8.55 2.54 -9.16
N GLU A 39 7.96 3.48 -8.41
CA GLU A 39 6.53 3.48 -8.07
C GLU A 39 5.67 3.86 -9.27
N VAL A 40 6.07 4.89 -10.04
CA VAL A 40 5.39 5.26 -11.30
C VAL A 40 5.42 4.09 -12.28
N ALA A 41 6.57 3.44 -12.44
CA ALA A 41 6.70 2.27 -13.31
C ALA A 41 5.86 1.08 -12.81
N ALA A 42 5.78 0.88 -11.50
CA ALA A 42 4.96 -0.16 -10.90
C ALA A 42 3.46 0.08 -11.09
N ARG A 43 2.97 1.31 -10.91
CA ARG A 43 1.56 1.67 -11.18
C ARG A 43 1.21 1.49 -12.66
N ALA A 44 2.07 1.98 -13.56
CA ALA A 44 1.83 1.85 -15.00
C ALA A 44 1.75 0.38 -15.43
N LEU A 45 2.66 -0.47 -14.92
CA LEU A 45 2.63 -1.90 -15.18
C LEU A 45 1.39 -2.57 -14.55
N ALA A 46 1.06 -2.23 -13.31
CA ALA A 46 -0.11 -2.76 -12.62
C ALA A 46 -1.40 -2.45 -13.39
N ARG A 47 -1.58 -1.21 -13.85
CA ARG A 47 -2.74 -0.78 -14.65
C ARG A 47 -2.85 -1.57 -15.94
N ALA A 48 -1.76 -1.67 -16.70
CA ALA A 48 -1.74 -2.44 -17.95
C ALA A 48 -2.16 -3.91 -17.74
N LEU A 49 -1.67 -4.56 -16.68
CA LEU A 49 -2.02 -5.95 -16.38
C LEU A 49 -3.50 -6.12 -15.99
N VAL A 50 -4.05 -5.17 -15.24
CA VAL A 50 -5.48 -5.17 -14.89
C VAL A 50 -6.35 -4.92 -16.13
N ASP A 51 -5.95 -3.98 -16.99
CA ASP A 51 -6.63 -3.69 -18.26
C ASP A 51 -6.58 -4.89 -19.23
N GLU A 52 -5.53 -5.70 -19.17
CA GLU A 52 -5.42 -7.02 -19.85
C GLU A 52 -6.34 -8.10 -19.24
N GLY A 53 -7.05 -7.79 -18.15
CA GLY A 53 -8.01 -8.68 -17.50
C GLY A 53 -7.41 -9.61 -16.44
N LEU A 54 -6.17 -9.35 -15.99
CA LEU A 54 -5.61 -10.12 -14.88
C LEU A 54 -6.29 -9.70 -13.58
N ASN A 55 -6.59 -10.71 -12.74
CA ASN A 55 -7.01 -10.41 -11.37
C ASN A 55 -5.86 -9.76 -10.58
N LEU A 56 -6.23 -8.97 -9.58
CA LEU A 56 -5.33 -8.16 -8.76
C LEU A 56 -4.19 -8.98 -8.14
N SER A 57 -4.49 -10.18 -7.65
CA SER A 57 -3.49 -11.07 -7.08
C SER A 57 -2.44 -11.52 -8.10
N ARG A 58 -2.84 -11.75 -9.34
CA ARG A 58 -1.94 -12.12 -10.43
C ARG A 58 -1.16 -10.92 -10.93
N ALA A 59 -1.81 -9.77 -11.07
CA ALA A 59 -1.15 -8.51 -11.43
C ALA A 59 -0.05 -8.15 -10.42
N ALA A 60 -0.33 -8.21 -9.11
CA ALA A 60 0.66 -7.91 -8.06
C ALA A 60 1.88 -8.84 -8.10
N ARG A 61 1.66 -10.14 -8.36
CA ARG A 61 2.76 -11.09 -8.54
C ARG A 61 3.61 -10.76 -9.75
N GLU A 62 2.99 -10.38 -10.85
CA GLU A 62 3.69 -10.03 -12.08
C GLU A 62 4.50 -8.74 -11.93
N VAL A 63 3.93 -7.71 -11.27
CA VAL A 63 4.62 -6.45 -10.95
C VAL A 63 5.84 -6.71 -10.05
N SER A 64 5.66 -7.49 -8.98
CA SER A 64 6.76 -7.88 -8.08
C SER A 64 7.85 -8.66 -8.83
N SER A 65 7.47 -9.58 -9.70
CA SER A 65 8.42 -10.40 -10.48
C SER A 65 9.19 -9.59 -11.50
N ARG A 66 8.54 -8.65 -12.21
CA ARG A 66 9.17 -7.88 -13.30
C ARG A 66 10.02 -6.72 -12.80
N LEU A 67 9.59 -6.05 -11.73
CA LEU A 67 10.26 -4.86 -11.20
C LEU A 67 11.14 -5.17 -9.98
N GLY A 68 11.12 -6.41 -9.48
CA GLY A 68 11.91 -6.82 -8.32
C GLY A 68 11.45 -6.18 -7.01
N ILE A 69 10.28 -5.56 -6.97
CA ILE A 69 9.73 -4.94 -5.76
C ILE A 69 9.16 -5.98 -4.80
N ALA A 70 9.12 -5.65 -3.51
CA ALA A 70 8.54 -6.51 -2.49
C ALA A 70 7.08 -6.84 -2.80
N LYS A 71 6.66 -8.08 -2.57
CA LYS A 71 5.29 -8.53 -2.83
C LYS A 71 4.25 -7.64 -2.16
N ASN A 72 4.47 -7.28 -0.90
CA ASN A 72 3.55 -6.42 -0.15
C ASN A 72 3.39 -5.06 -0.84
N ALA A 73 4.48 -4.43 -1.28
CA ALA A 73 4.40 -3.17 -2.03
C ALA A 73 3.65 -3.33 -3.36
N ALA A 74 3.86 -4.43 -4.07
CA ALA A 74 3.11 -4.71 -5.30
C ALA A 74 1.61 -4.91 -5.06
N TYR A 75 1.23 -5.55 -3.95
CA TYR A 75 -0.18 -5.70 -3.55
C TYR A 75 -0.81 -4.35 -3.22
N GLU A 76 -0.14 -3.50 -2.43
CA GLU A 76 -0.61 -2.15 -2.11
C GLU A 76 -0.85 -1.33 -3.39
N ILE A 77 0.11 -1.33 -4.32
CA ILE A 77 0.02 -0.60 -5.59
C ILE A 77 -1.14 -1.08 -6.46
N VAL A 78 -1.36 -2.39 -6.55
CA VAL A 78 -2.45 -2.94 -7.36
C VAL A 78 -3.81 -2.67 -6.71
N HIS A 79 -3.90 -2.75 -5.39
CA HIS A 79 -5.14 -2.45 -4.67
C HIS A 79 -5.48 -0.96 -4.67
N SER A 80 -4.50 -0.06 -4.69
CA SER A 80 -4.76 1.38 -4.78
C SER A 80 -5.43 1.77 -6.12
N LEU A 81 -5.27 0.96 -7.17
CA LEU A 81 -5.95 1.18 -8.46
C LEU A 81 -7.48 1.00 -8.37
N GLU A 82 -7.97 0.21 -7.41
CA GLU A 82 -9.42 0.08 -7.17
C GLU A 82 -10.01 1.38 -6.62
N GLY A 83 -9.23 2.18 -5.88
CA GLY A 83 -9.64 3.47 -5.32
C GLY A 83 -9.56 4.64 -6.32
N ASP A 84 -8.59 4.63 -7.24
CA ASP A 84 -8.43 5.68 -8.27
C ASP A 84 -9.54 5.65 -9.35
N SER A 85 -10.35 4.58 -9.41
CA SER A 85 -11.41 4.45 -10.41
C SER A 85 -12.66 5.29 -10.10
N GLU A 86 -12.78 5.87 -8.90
CA GLU A 86 -13.92 6.72 -8.51
C GLU A 86 -13.68 8.23 -8.70
N GLU A 87 -12.45 8.68 -8.93
CA GLU A 87 -12.12 10.13 -9.04
C GLU A 87 -12.12 10.69 -10.49
N GLU A 88 -12.31 9.88 -11.53
CA GLU A 88 -12.31 10.32 -12.94
C GLU A 88 -13.69 10.81 -13.47
N LEU A 89 -14.66 11.09 -12.58
CA LEU A 89 -15.99 11.62 -12.93
C LEU A 89 -16.42 12.87 -12.13
N GLY A 90 -15.47 13.60 -11.53
CA GLY A 90 -15.71 14.87 -10.81
C GLY A 90 -15.54 16.12 -11.67
#